data_AF-A0A4V1AW26-F1
#
_entry.id   AF-A0A4V1AW26-F1
#
_cell.length_a   1.000
_cell.length_b   1.000
_cell.length_c   1.000
_cell.angle_alpha   90.00
_cell.angle_beta   90.00
_cell.angle_gamma   90.00
#
_symmetry.space_group_name_H-M   'P 1'
#
loop_
_entity.id
_entity.type
_entity.pdbx_description
1 polymer ?
#
loop_
_entity_poly.entity_id
_entity_poly.type
_entity_poly.pdbx_seq_one_letter_code
_entity_poly.pdbx_strand_id
1 'polypeptide(L)'
;MGSQQQTNTAELTPNREKFIGWMVIGWVVAGAIGIVLSWAFGDSLIGDAMGWVIGGTIGGLVTGYALTLIKAPVQGKQVTVLALGWAINLAFFEAIVGALGETLNMALSWPLGWAIAGAIGGWVTGYALTLQQSHLQKKQLALMILGITMGWAIGGTIAGAMGDALSWTIGWAIVGATHGGMLLWCFNPPKFNFRA
;
A
#
# COMPACT_ATOMS: atom_id res chain seq x y z
N MET A 1 41.70 -13.16 11.06
CA MET A 1 40.97 -13.87 9.99
C MET A 1 39.49 -13.58 10.15
N GLY A 2 39.02 -12.53 9.45
CA GLY A 2 37.63 -12.11 9.50
C GLY A 2 36.79 -13.00 8.61
N SER A 3 35.88 -13.77 9.20
CA SER A 3 34.81 -14.44 8.48
C SER A 3 33.81 -13.38 8.01
N GLN A 4 33.98 -12.86 6.80
CA GLN A 4 32.90 -12.18 6.11
C GLN A 4 31.75 -13.19 5.95
N GLN A 5 30.68 -12.99 6.70
CA GLN A 5 29.38 -13.60 6.40
C GLN A 5 28.98 -13.11 5.02
N GLN A 6 29.31 -13.91 4.02
CA GLN A 6 28.78 -13.83 2.68
C GLN A 6 27.28 -14.14 2.81
N THR A 7 26.47 -13.10 3.01
CA THR A 7 25.02 -13.21 2.99
C THR A 7 24.63 -13.67 1.58
N ASN A 8 24.30 -14.95 1.46
CA ASN A 8 23.97 -15.62 0.22
C ASN A 8 22.85 -14.85 -0.52
N THR A 9 23.25 -14.13 -1.57
CA THR A 9 22.34 -13.43 -2.49
C THR A 9 21.31 -14.35 -3.14
N ALA A 10 21.59 -15.66 -3.22
CA ALA A 10 20.72 -16.69 -3.77
C ALA A 10 19.53 -17.09 -2.87
N GLU A 11 19.61 -16.90 -1.54
CA GLU A 11 18.46 -17.14 -0.64
C GLU A 11 17.53 -15.93 -0.55
N LEU A 12 18.03 -14.73 -0.90
CA LEU A 12 17.27 -13.49 -0.81
C LEU A 12 16.28 -13.31 -1.98
N THR A 13 16.60 -13.83 -3.16
CA THR A 13 15.79 -13.70 -4.38
C THR A 13 14.43 -14.40 -4.31
N PRO A 14 14.33 -15.70 -3.95
CA PRO A 14 13.03 -16.38 -3.88
C PRO A 14 12.10 -15.80 -2.79
N ASN A 15 12.65 -15.27 -1.69
CA ASN A 15 11.83 -14.63 -0.65
C ASN A 15 11.35 -13.24 -1.07
N ARG A 16 12.12 -12.50 -1.87
CA ARG A 16 11.70 -11.21 -2.45
C ARG A 16 10.57 -11.37 -3.46
N GLU A 17 10.70 -12.34 -4.37
CA GLU A 17 9.66 -12.62 -5.36
C GLU A 17 8.37 -13.08 -4.70
N LYS A 18 8.46 -13.98 -3.71
CA LYS A 18 7.31 -14.37 -2.89
C LYS A 18 6.69 -13.18 -2.18
N PHE A 19 7.51 -12.31 -1.58
CA PHE A 19 7.02 -11.10 -0.91
C PHE A 19 6.26 -10.17 -1.86
N ILE A 20 6.84 -9.86 -3.03
CA ILE A 20 6.15 -9.05 -4.05
C ILE A 20 4.86 -9.72 -4.51
N GLY A 21 4.89 -11.03 -4.76
CA GLY A 21 3.72 -11.81 -5.14
C GLY A 21 2.60 -11.70 -4.10
N TRP A 22 2.93 -11.86 -2.81
CA TRP A 22 1.97 -11.70 -1.71
C TRP A 22 1.42 -10.27 -1.61
N MET A 23 2.26 -9.26 -1.82
CA MET A 23 1.81 -7.87 -1.82
C MET A 23 0.85 -7.58 -2.97
N VAL A 24 1.16 -8.05 -4.18
CA VAL A 24 0.28 -7.92 -5.35
C VAL A 24 -1.05 -8.64 -5.12
N ILE A 25 -1.01 -9.92 -4.79
CA ILE A 25 -2.22 -10.72 -4.57
C ILE A 25 -3.05 -10.13 -3.43
N GLY A 26 -2.40 -9.75 -2.33
CA GLY A 26 -3.04 -9.18 -1.17
C GLY A 26 -3.81 -7.90 -1.46
N TRP A 27 -3.19 -6.95 -2.17
CA TRP A 27 -3.85 -5.70 -2.53
C TRP A 27 -4.93 -5.87 -3.60
N VAL A 28 -4.76 -6.82 -4.53
CA VAL A 28 -5.81 -7.22 -5.48
C VAL A 28 -7.03 -7.78 -4.75
N VAL A 29 -6.83 -8.72 -3.82
CA VAL A 29 -7.92 -9.31 -3.05
C VAL A 29 -8.57 -8.27 -2.14
N ALA A 30 -7.77 -7.42 -1.48
CA ALA A 30 -8.27 -6.33 -0.64
C ALA A 30 -9.15 -5.36 -1.43
N GLY A 31 -8.69 -4.94 -2.61
CA GLY A 31 -9.44 -4.06 -3.51
C GLY A 31 -10.72 -4.71 -4.02
N ALA A 32 -10.65 -5.97 -4.47
CA ALA A 32 -11.82 -6.72 -4.95
C ALA A 32 -12.88 -6.90 -3.85
N ILE A 33 -12.47 -7.27 -2.64
CA ILE A 33 -13.37 -7.37 -1.48
C ILE A 33 -13.97 -6.01 -1.16
N GLY A 34 -13.16 -4.95 -1.19
CA GLY A 34 -13.63 -3.60 -0.95
C GLY A 34 -14.79 -3.23 -1.87
N ILE A 35 -14.59 -3.37 -3.17
CA ILE A 35 -15.60 -3.07 -4.20
C ILE A 35 -16.84 -3.94 -4.04
N VAL A 36 -16.68 -5.26 -3.89
CA VAL A 36 -17.80 -6.19 -3.77
C VAL A 36 -18.64 -5.87 -2.55
N LEU A 37 -18.01 -5.52 -1.43
CA LEU A 37 -18.70 -5.14 -0.22
C LEU A 37 -19.37 -3.77 -0.34
N SER A 38 -18.73 -2.81 -1.00
CA SER A 38 -19.34 -1.52 -1.32
C SER A 38 -20.67 -1.70 -2.05
N TRP A 39 -20.69 -2.53 -3.10
CA TRP A 39 -21.91 -2.86 -3.83
C TRP A 39 -22.91 -3.67 -2.99
N ALA A 40 -22.44 -4.59 -2.15
CA ALA A 40 -23.31 -5.41 -1.31
C ALA A 40 -24.01 -4.63 -0.20
N PHE A 41 -23.37 -3.61 0.37
CA PHE A 41 -23.97 -2.69 1.34
C PHE A 41 -24.84 -1.60 0.67
N GLY A 42 -24.83 -1.55 -0.66
CA GLY A 42 -25.60 -0.64 -1.50
C GLY A 42 -24.91 0.71 -1.72
N ASP A 43 -25.31 1.40 -2.79
CA ASP A 43 -24.75 2.68 -3.32
C ASP A 43 -24.92 3.90 -2.38
N SER A 44 -25.07 3.66 -1.08
CA SER A 44 -24.99 4.70 -0.08
C SER A 44 -23.53 5.01 0.24
N LEU A 45 -23.25 6.27 0.56
CA LEU A 45 -21.94 6.71 1.05
C LEU A 45 -21.39 5.81 2.18
N ILE A 46 -22.28 5.29 3.03
CA ILE A 46 -21.94 4.39 4.13
C ILE A 46 -21.53 3.01 3.60
N GLY A 47 -22.25 2.47 2.61
CA GLY A 47 -21.95 1.17 2.01
C GLY A 47 -20.60 1.17 1.32
N ASP A 48 -20.34 2.20 0.50
CA ASP A 48 -19.05 2.38 -0.17
C ASP A 48 -17.90 2.55 0.82
N ALA A 49 -18.07 3.40 1.83
CA ALA A 49 -17.07 3.58 2.88
C ALA A 49 -16.81 2.28 3.65
N MET A 50 -17.83 1.49 3.96
CA MET A 50 -17.67 0.22 4.67
C MET A 50 -16.90 -0.82 3.84
N GLY A 51 -17.18 -0.92 2.54
CA GLY A 51 -16.42 -1.79 1.65
C GLY A 51 -14.94 -1.40 1.63
N TRP A 52 -14.65 -0.12 1.41
CA TRP A 52 -13.28 0.40 1.41
C TRP A 52 -12.56 0.26 2.75
N VAL A 53 -13.25 0.44 3.88
CA VAL A 53 -12.69 0.17 5.22
C VAL A 53 -12.25 -1.27 5.37
N ILE A 54 -13.10 -2.22 4.96
CA ILE A 54 -12.80 -3.65 5.08
C ILE A 54 -11.66 -4.02 4.14
N GLY A 55 -11.69 -3.54 2.89
CA GLY A 55 -10.60 -3.71 1.94
C GLY A 55 -9.28 -3.15 2.47
N GLY A 56 -9.29 -1.92 3.01
CA GLY A 56 -8.12 -1.28 3.61
C GLY A 56 -7.57 -2.04 4.81
N THR A 57 -8.45 -2.54 5.66
CA THR A 57 -8.06 -3.40 6.79
C THR A 57 -7.32 -4.64 6.30
N ILE A 58 -7.85 -5.32 5.29
CA ILE A 58 -7.22 -6.51 4.69
C ILE A 58 -5.88 -6.15 4.05
N GLY A 59 -5.81 -5.06 3.28
CA GLY A 59 -4.57 -4.61 2.65
C GLY A 59 -3.47 -4.25 3.67
N GLY A 60 -3.85 -3.62 4.77
CA GLY A 60 -2.97 -3.35 5.90
C GLY A 60 -2.49 -4.63 6.62
N LEU A 61 -3.39 -5.60 6.83
CA LEU A 61 -3.04 -6.92 7.38
C LEU A 61 -2.09 -7.69 6.46
N VAL A 62 -2.35 -7.72 5.14
CA VAL A 62 -1.47 -8.38 4.17
C VAL A 62 -0.11 -7.70 4.18
N THR A 63 -0.05 -6.36 4.18
CA THR A 63 1.21 -5.63 4.28
C THR A 63 1.96 -6.02 5.57
N GLY A 64 1.30 -6.01 6.72
CA GLY A 64 1.90 -6.40 8.00
C GLY A 64 2.38 -7.85 8.03
N TYR A 65 1.60 -8.79 7.50
CA TYR A 65 1.97 -10.20 7.42
C TYR A 65 3.10 -10.45 6.43
N ALA A 66 3.06 -9.83 5.25
CA ALA A 66 4.11 -9.96 4.25
C ALA A 66 5.45 -9.46 4.81
N LEU A 67 5.45 -8.39 5.62
CA LEU A 67 6.67 -7.90 6.28
C LEU A 67 7.31 -8.94 7.22
N THR A 68 6.53 -9.88 7.79
CA THR A 68 7.10 -10.98 8.58
C THR A 68 7.93 -11.95 7.73
N LEU A 69 7.59 -12.11 6.43
CA LEU A 69 8.30 -12.99 5.50
C LEU A 69 9.71 -12.50 5.16
N ILE A 70 9.95 -11.19 5.21
CA ILE A 70 11.26 -10.58 4.95
C ILE A 70 12.10 -10.41 6.22
N LYS A 71 11.74 -11.13 7.30
CA LYS A 71 12.39 -11.09 8.62
C LYS A 71 12.50 -9.69 9.22
N ALA A 72 11.64 -8.76 8.82
CA ALA A 72 11.44 -7.57 9.65
C ALA A 72 10.84 -8.08 10.97
N PRO A 73 11.32 -7.63 12.14
CA PRO A 73 10.85 -8.11 13.44
C PRO A 73 9.46 -7.55 13.75
N VAL A 74 8.49 -7.70 12.84
CA VAL A 74 7.20 -7.03 12.92
C VAL A 74 6.37 -7.65 14.03
N GLN A 75 6.12 -6.88 15.08
CA GLN A 75 5.26 -7.28 16.18
C GLN A 75 3.78 -7.11 15.82
N GLY A 76 2.90 -7.80 16.56
CA GLY A 76 1.45 -7.65 16.42
C GLY A 76 0.98 -6.18 16.46
N LYS A 77 1.64 -5.33 17.25
CA LYS A 77 1.36 -3.89 17.31
C LYS A 77 1.51 -3.17 15.96
N GLN A 78 2.55 -3.48 15.18
CA GLN A 78 2.76 -2.86 13.87
C GLN A 78 1.73 -3.35 12.85
N VAL A 79 1.39 -4.65 12.89
CA VAL A 79 0.32 -5.22 12.06
C VAL A 79 -1.02 -4.55 12.38
N THR A 80 -1.32 -4.33 13.66
CA THR A 80 -2.53 -3.61 14.09
C THR A 80 -2.53 -2.16 13.60
N VAL A 81 -1.41 -1.44 13.71
CA VAL A 81 -1.31 -0.05 13.23
C VAL A 81 -1.49 0.02 11.71
N LEU A 82 -0.91 -0.93 10.96
CA LEU A 82 -1.11 -1.02 9.51
C LEU A 82 -2.57 -1.29 9.16
N ALA A 83 -3.18 -2.30 9.78
CA ALA A 83 -4.57 -2.66 9.53
C ALA A 83 -5.51 -1.49 9.84
N LEU A 84 -5.41 -0.90 11.03
CA LEU A 84 -6.27 0.21 11.45
C LEU A 84 -6.00 1.48 10.64
N GLY A 85 -4.73 1.80 10.38
CA GLY A 85 -4.38 3.01 9.66
C GLY A 85 -4.83 2.97 8.20
N TRP A 86 -4.74 1.82 7.53
CA TRP A 86 -5.30 1.64 6.18
C TRP A 86 -6.83 1.61 6.19
N ALA A 87 -7.46 0.98 7.19
CA ALA A 87 -8.91 0.98 7.36
C ALA A 87 -9.47 2.41 7.48
N ILE A 88 -8.91 3.20 8.40
CA ILE A 88 -9.33 4.58 8.65
C ILE A 88 -9.08 5.44 7.41
N ASN A 89 -7.91 5.31 6.79
CA ASN A 89 -7.56 6.05 5.59
C ASN A 89 -8.58 5.85 4.46
N LEU A 90 -8.96 4.60 4.19
CA LEU A 90 -9.94 4.29 3.16
C LEU A 90 -11.39 4.59 3.58
N ALA A 91 -11.69 4.68 4.88
CA ALA A 91 -12.97 5.23 5.35
C ALA A 91 -13.17 6.67 4.90
N PHE A 92 -12.10 7.47 4.94
CA PHE A 92 -12.13 8.88 4.57
C PHE A 92 -12.00 9.11 3.06
N PHE A 93 -11.64 8.08 2.28
CA PHE A 93 -11.44 8.21 0.84
C PHE A 93 -12.68 8.75 0.13
N GLU A 94 -13.86 8.17 0.36
CA GLU A 94 -15.10 8.63 -0.29
C GLU A 94 -15.50 10.04 0.14
N ALA A 95 -15.28 10.40 1.40
CA ALA A 95 -15.49 11.77 1.87
C ALA A 95 -14.54 12.76 1.19
N ILE A 96 -13.28 12.37 0.97
CA ILE A 96 -12.27 13.16 0.27
C ILE A 96 -12.63 13.30 -1.21
N VAL A 97 -12.97 12.20 -1.88
CA VAL A 97 -13.36 12.20 -3.30
C VAL A 97 -14.64 13.00 -3.50
N GLY A 98 -15.64 12.84 -2.64
CA GLY A 98 -16.88 13.62 -2.67
C GLY A 98 -16.62 15.11 -2.52
N ALA A 99 -15.88 15.53 -1.48
CA ALA A 99 -15.54 16.93 -1.28
C ALA A 99 -14.71 17.52 -2.44
N LEU A 100 -13.80 16.73 -3.00
CA LEU A 100 -13.03 17.13 -4.18
C LEU A 100 -13.89 17.16 -5.44
N GLY A 101 -14.86 16.28 -5.61
CA GLY A 101 -15.78 16.25 -6.76
C GLY A 101 -16.79 17.39 -6.76
N GLU A 102 -17.11 17.94 -5.59
CA GLU A 102 -17.89 19.19 -5.49
C GLU A 102 -17.07 20.43 -5.87
N THR A 103 -15.76 20.39 -5.64
CA THR A 103 -14.86 21.54 -5.86
C THR A 103 -14.13 21.48 -7.21
N LEU A 104 -13.85 20.29 -7.70
CA LEU A 104 -13.14 19.96 -8.93
C LEU A 104 -14.03 19.07 -9.81
N ASN A 105 -13.67 18.92 -11.08
CA ASN A 105 -14.33 17.93 -11.94
C ASN A 105 -14.15 16.51 -11.35
N MET A 106 -15.23 15.71 -11.34
CA MET A 106 -15.22 14.30 -10.95
C MET A 106 -14.05 13.51 -11.56
N ALA A 107 -13.69 13.78 -12.82
CA ALA A 107 -12.56 13.13 -13.50
C ALA A 107 -11.20 13.32 -12.79
N LEU A 108 -11.01 14.42 -12.06
CA LEU A 108 -9.79 14.69 -11.28
C LEU A 108 -9.92 14.29 -9.81
N SER A 109 -11.14 14.28 -9.27
CA SER A 109 -11.39 13.95 -7.87
C SER A 109 -10.96 12.53 -7.49
N TRP A 110 -11.21 11.55 -8.38
CA TRP A 110 -10.87 10.15 -8.16
C TRP A 110 -9.34 9.90 -8.15
N PRO A 111 -8.58 10.29 -9.18
CA PRO A 111 -7.11 10.23 -9.15
C PRO A 111 -6.50 10.91 -7.93
N LEU A 112 -7.02 12.09 -7.57
CA LEU A 112 -6.50 12.87 -6.46
C LEU A 112 -6.84 12.23 -5.10
N GLY A 113 -8.05 11.70 -4.95
CA GLY A 113 -8.45 10.94 -3.77
C GLY A 113 -7.55 9.72 -3.56
N TRP A 114 -7.24 8.98 -4.63
CA TRP A 114 -6.35 7.83 -4.54
C TRP A 114 -4.91 8.23 -4.20
N ALA A 115 -4.43 9.34 -4.76
CA ALA A 115 -3.14 9.90 -4.38
C ALA A 115 -3.09 10.29 -2.89
N ILE A 116 -4.14 10.94 -2.37
CA ILE A 116 -4.22 11.31 -0.96
C ILE A 116 -4.26 10.05 -0.08
N ALA A 117 -5.07 9.05 -0.43
CA ALA A 117 -5.10 7.77 0.26
C ALA A 117 -3.71 7.10 0.24
N GLY A 118 -3.02 7.12 -0.89
CA GLY A 118 -1.65 6.64 -1.01
C GLY A 118 -0.66 7.37 -0.10
N ALA A 119 -0.78 8.69 0.01
CA ALA A 119 0.09 9.51 0.85
C ALA A 119 -0.13 9.24 2.34
N ILE A 120 -1.39 9.21 2.79
CA ILE A 120 -1.74 8.89 4.18
C ILE A 120 -1.34 7.45 4.51
N GLY A 121 -1.66 6.50 3.64
CA GLY A 121 -1.32 5.09 3.84
C GLY A 121 0.19 4.81 3.79
N GLY A 122 0.92 5.52 2.93
CA GLY A 122 2.39 5.52 2.92
C GLY A 122 2.96 6.07 4.22
N TRP A 123 2.39 7.14 4.76
CA TRP A 123 2.78 7.70 6.06
C TRP A 123 2.49 6.73 7.22
N VAL A 124 1.28 6.15 7.26
CA VAL A 124 0.89 5.10 8.23
C VAL A 124 1.87 3.93 8.18
N THR A 125 2.18 3.47 6.98
CA THR A 125 3.11 2.36 6.77
C THR A 125 4.50 2.74 7.29
N GLY A 126 4.99 3.91 6.93
CA GLY A 126 6.25 4.43 7.43
C GLY A 126 6.31 4.55 8.94
N TYR A 127 5.26 5.10 9.55
CA TYR A 127 5.13 5.21 11.00
C TYR A 127 5.12 3.83 11.68
N ALA A 128 4.40 2.86 11.12
CA ALA A 128 4.42 1.49 11.63
C ALA A 128 5.84 0.93 11.63
N LEU A 129 6.64 1.18 10.59
CA LEU A 129 8.03 0.74 10.53
C LEU A 129 8.95 1.43 11.55
N THR A 130 8.76 2.73 11.80
CA THR A 130 9.59 3.48 12.76
C THR A 130 9.35 3.09 14.22
N LEU A 131 8.20 2.48 14.55
CA LEU A 131 7.92 1.96 15.90
C LEU A 131 8.96 0.94 16.41
N GLN A 132 9.77 0.35 15.52
CA GLN A 132 10.76 -0.65 15.90
C GLN A 132 12.11 -0.49 15.20
N GLN A 133 12.14 0.07 13.99
CA GLN A 133 13.39 0.33 13.27
C GLN A 133 13.81 1.80 13.43
N SER A 134 14.63 2.05 14.46
CA SER A 134 15.24 3.37 14.72
C SER A 134 16.26 3.83 13.65
N HIS A 135 16.59 2.96 12.69
CA HIS A 135 17.66 3.17 11.71
C HIS A 135 17.17 3.53 10.29
N LEU A 136 15.86 3.55 10.03
CA LEU A 136 15.36 4.02 8.73
C LEU A 136 15.68 5.50 8.56
N GLN A 137 16.43 5.84 7.52
CA GLN A 137 16.80 7.23 7.26
C GLN A 137 15.56 8.02 6.83
N LYS A 138 15.45 9.29 7.27
CA LYS A 138 14.35 10.21 6.87
C LYS A 138 14.15 10.25 5.35
N LYS A 139 15.24 10.18 4.57
CA LYS A 139 15.21 10.13 3.10
C LYS A 139 14.56 8.86 2.55
N GLN A 140 14.84 7.71 3.15
CA GLN A 140 14.24 6.43 2.73
C GLN A 140 12.75 6.42 3.02
N LEU A 141 12.35 6.91 4.19
CA LEU A 141 10.95 7.04 4.56
C LEU A 141 10.19 7.95 3.59
N ALA A 142 10.76 9.12 3.26
CA ALA A 142 10.14 10.06 2.33
C ALA A 142 9.97 9.46 0.92
N LEU A 143 10.98 8.75 0.42
CA LEU A 143 10.92 8.09 -0.89
C LEU A 143 9.93 6.93 -0.91
N MET A 144 9.83 6.17 0.17
CA MET A 144 8.84 5.10 0.31
C MET A 144 7.42 5.66 0.30
N ILE A 145 7.17 6.71 1.08
CA ILE A 145 5.88 7.39 1.10
C ILE A 145 5.53 7.86 -0.31
N LEU A 146 6.45 8.58 -0.98
CA LEU A 146 6.25 9.06 -2.34
C LEU A 146 5.95 7.92 -3.32
N GLY A 147 6.70 6.81 -3.22
CA GLY A 147 6.49 5.64 -4.06
C GLY A 147 5.12 5.02 -3.86
N ILE A 148 4.70 4.82 -2.60
CA ILE A 148 3.36 4.31 -2.27
C ILE A 148 2.29 5.28 -2.79
N THR A 149 2.44 6.58 -2.56
CA THR A 149 1.55 7.63 -3.11
C THR A 149 1.37 7.50 -4.61
N MET A 150 2.47 7.38 -5.36
CA MET A 150 2.42 7.25 -6.81
C MET A 150 1.78 5.93 -7.25
N GLY A 151 2.08 4.82 -6.58
CA GLY A 151 1.46 3.52 -6.87
C GLY A 151 -0.05 3.54 -6.70
N TRP A 152 -0.53 4.19 -5.64
CA TRP A 152 -1.96 4.40 -5.38
C TRP A 152 -2.60 5.37 -6.35
N ALA A 153 -1.96 6.49 -6.65
CA ALA A 153 -2.47 7.45 -7.63
C ALA A 153 -2.63 6.77 -9.00
N ILE A 154 -1.60 6.09 -9.49
CA ILE A 154 -1.61 5.42 -10.80
C ILE A 154 -2.56 4.23 -10.79
N GLY A 155 -2.41 3.34 -9.81
CA GLY A 155 -3.22 2.12 -9.72
C GLY A 155 -4.70 2.42 -9.52
N GLY A 156 -5.03 3.32 -8.60
CA GLY A 156 -6.40 3.78 -8.35
C GLY A 156 -7.00 4.53 -9.54
N THR A 157 -6.21 5.31 -10.28
CA THR A 157 -6.69 5.95 -11.52
C THR A 157 -7.01 4.91 -12.59
N ILE A 158 -6.15 3.92 -12.81
CA ILE A 158 -6.40 2.85 -13.80
C ILE A 158 -7.66 2.06 -13.42
N ALA A 159 -7.77 1.71 -12.14
CA ALA A 159 -8.93 1.06 -11.56
C ALA A 159 -10.23 1.85 -11.83
N GLY A 160 -10.25 3.14 -11.44
CA GLY A 160 -11.43 4.00 -11.54
C GLY A 160 -11.77 4.49 -12.96
N ALA A 161 -10.77 4.69 -13.84
CA ALA A 161 -10.99 5.26 -15.17
C ALA A 161 -11.67 4.29 -16.14
N MET A 162 -11.41 2.99 -16.00
CA MET A 162 -11.93 1.96 -16.91
C MET A 162 -13.13 1.22 -16.34
N GLY A 163 -13.27 1.19 -15.00
CA GLY A 163 -14.48 0.70 -14.31
C GLY A 163 -14.79 -0.79 -14.48
N ASP A 164 -13.96 -1.54 -15.20
CA ASP A 164 -14.15 -2.96 -15.47
C ASP A 164 -13.32 -3.83 -14.50
N ALA A 165 -13.69 -5.10 -14.36
CA ALA A 165 -13.03 -6.00 -13.41
C ALA A 165 -11.51 -6.15 -13.69
N LEU A 166 -11.11 -6.01 -14.96
CA LEU A 166 -9.72 -6.12 -15.37
C LEU A 166 -8.92 -4.90 -14.93
N SER A 167 -9.45 -3.69 -15.08
CA SER A 167 -8.80 -2.45 -14.70
C SER A 167 -8.67 -2.33 -13.19
N TRP A 168 -9.67 -2.77 -12.44
CA TRP A 168 -9.58 -2.90 -10.98
C TRP A 168 -8.44 -3.84 -10.59
N THR A 169 -8.37 -5.02 -11.22
CA THR A 169 -7.31 -5.99 -10.96
C THR A 169 -5.92 -5.43 -11.27
N ILE A 170 -5.76 -4.78 -12.43
CA ILE A 170 -4.48 -4.15 -12.84
C ILE A 170 -4.11 -3.02 -11.88
N GLY A 171 -5.07 -2.17 -11.55
CA GLY A 171 -4.88 -1.04 -10.64
C GLY A 171 -4.37 -1.49 -9.27
N TRP A 172 -5.04 -2.47 -8.67
CA TRP A 172 -4.63 -3.02 -7.38
C TRP A 172 -3.33 -3.82 -7.45
N ALA A 173 -3.04 -4.47 -8.58
CA ALA A 173 -1.75 -5.13 -8.79
C ALA A 173 -0.60 -4.12 -8.82
N ILE A 174 -0.79 -2.96 -9.46
CA ILE A 174 0.17 -1.85 -9.43
C ILE A 174 0.37 -1.36 -7.99
N VAL A 175 -0.71 -1.14 -7.25
CA VAL A 175 -0.63 -0.76 -5.83
C VAL A 175 0.22 -1.75 -5.04
N GLY A 176 -0.09 -3.05 -5.14
CA GLY A 176 0.66 -4.08 -4.41
C GLY A 176 2.12 -4.19 -4.85
N ALA A 177 2.41 -4.09 -6.15
CA ALA A 177 3.76 -4.14 -6.69
C ALA A 177 4.60 -2.94 -6.23
N THR A 178 4.04 -1.72 -6.30
CA THR A 178 4.73 -0.50 -5.87
C THR A 178 4.94 -0.50 -4.36
N HIS A 179 3.92 -0.87 -3.58
CA HIS A 179 4.02 -0.94 -2.13
C HIS A 179 5.08 -1.98 -1.71
N GLY A 180 5.03 -3.19 -2.28
CA GLY A 180 6.04 -4.21 -2.01
C GLY A 180 7.44 -3.80 -2.48
N GLY A 181 7.57 -3.20 -3.66
CA GLY A 181 8.84 -2.74 -4.20
C GLY A 181 9.51 -1.69 -3.31
N MET A 182 8.73 -0.71 -2.83
CA MET A 182 9.21 0.34 -1.94
C MET A 182 9.62 -0.21 -0.58
N LEU A 183 8.86 -1.15 -0.02
CA LEU A 183 9.22 -1.83 1.22
C LEU A 183 10.53 -2.61 1.06
N LEU A 184 10.67 -3.43 0.01
CA LEU A 184 11.92 -4.13 -0.26
C LEU A 184 13.11 -3.18 -0.45
N TRP A 185 12.90 -2.06 -1.14
CA TRP A 185 13.92 -1.03 -1.30
C TRP A 185 14.32 -0.41 0.04
N CYS A 186 13.37 -0.17 0.95
CA CYS A 186 13.69 0.34 2.29
C CYS A 186 14.52 -0.64 3.13
N PHE A 187 14.18 -1.93 3.13
CA PHE A 187 14.88 -2.94 3.94
C PHE A 187 16.19 -3.41 3.31
N ASN A 188 16.34 -3.24 2.00
CA ASN A 188 17.53 -3.63 1.30
C ASN A 188 17.77 -2.68 0.13
N PRO A 189 18.22 -1.43 0.43
CA PRO A 189 18.47 -0.44 -0.61
C PRO A 189 19.49 -1.05 -1.56
N PRO A 190 19.13 -1.27 -2.83
CA PRO A 190 20.15 -1.58 -3.81
C PRO A 190 21.16 -0.43 -3.78
N LYS A 191 22.41 -0.70 -4.18
CA LYS A 191 23.44 0.33 -4.35
C LYS A 191 23.11 1.34 -5.47
N PHE A 192 21.84 1.66 -5.69
CA PHE A 192 21.40 2.79 -6.50
C PHE A 192 21.67 4.07 -5.72
N ASN A 193 22.93 4.50 -5.80
CA ASN A 193 23.27 5.90 -5.60
C ASN A 193 22.57 6.69 -6.71
N PHE A 194 21.44 7.32 -6.39
CA PHE A 194 21.07 8.54 -7.11
C PHE A 194 22.14 9.58 -6.75
N ARG A 195 23.18 9.68 -7.59
CA ARG A 195 24.01 10.87 -7.61
C ARG A 195 23.08 11.99 -8.08
N ALA A 196 22.67 12.83 -7.12
CA ALA A 196 22.12 14.15 -7.40
C ALA A 196 23.21 15.02 -8.06
#